data_AF-A0AAD8ACR5-F1
#
_entry.id   AF-A0AAD8ACR5-F1
#
_cell.length_a   1.000
_cell.length_b   1.000
_cell.length_c   1.000
_cell.angle_alpha   90.00
_cell.angle_beta   90.00
_cell.angle_gamma   90.00
#
_symmetry.space_group_name_H-M   'P 1'
#
loop_
_entity.id
_entity.type
_entity.pdbx_description
1 polymer ?
#
loop_
_entity_poly.entity_id
_entity_poly.type
_entity_poly.pdbx_seq_one_letter_code
_entity_poly.pdbx_strand_id
1 'polypeptide(L)'
;VQGVTDKLTIFKDTLVQSIKKTKQMLMYVQVNTLSVQKMTSRVVKERQRLQTVAESTRQQQKNCRKDLVDILPLLKSTHKALDTLRAADITVLRTMKFPPETIKLVMEAVCVLRDVTPLKVRDRMTGEV
;
A
#
# COMPACT_ATOMS: atom_id res chain seq x y z
N VAL A 1 79.06 -27.90 2.69
CA VAL A 1 78.78 -26.92 1.61
C VAL A 1 77.50 -27.27 0.85
N GLN A 2 77.21 -28.55 0.55
CA GLN A 2 75.97 -29.00 -0.12
C GLN A 2 74.65 -28.62 0.60
N GLY A 3 74.59 -28.74 1.93
CA GLY A 3 73.36 -28.40 2.67
C GLY A 3 72.96 -26.90 2.65
N VAL A 4 73.88 -26.00 2.29
CA VAL A 4 73.59 -24.56 2.13
C VAL A 4 73.04 -24.27 0.72
N THR A 5 73.56 -24.96 -0.30
CA THR A 5 73.04 -24.85 -1.66
C THR A 5 71.64 -25.43 -1.79
N ASP A 6 71.33 -26.54 -1.11
CA ASP A 6 70.00 -27.17 -1.16
C ASP A 6 68.92 -26.28 -0.54
N LYS A 7 69.22 -25.65 0.61
CA LYS A 7 68.32 -24.67 1.26
C LYS A 7 68.08 -23.45 0.36
N LEU A 8 69.10 -22.99 -0.35
CA LEU A 8 68.98 -21.84 -1.25
C LEU A 8 68.08 -22.15 -2.46
N THR A 9 68.15 -23.37 -2.98
CA THR A 9 67.28 -23.85 -4.07
C THR A 9 65.82 -23.96 -3.62
N ILE A 10 65.56 -24.57 -2.45
CA ILE A 10 64.21 -24.67 -1.86
C ILE A 10 63.60 -23.30 -1.59
N PHE A 11 64.41 -22.35 -1.08
CA PHE A 11 63.94 -21.00 -0.79
C PHE A 11 63.58 -20.24 -2.06
N LYS A 12 64.40 -20.36 -3.12
CA LYS A 12 64.06 -19.83 -4.46
C LYS A 12 62.75 -20.41 -4.98
N ASP A 13 62.56 -21.71 -4.90
CA ASP A 13 61.33 -22.37 -5.37
C ASP A 13 60.10 -21.92 -4.58
N THR A 14 60.24 -21.77 -3.25
CA THR A 14 59.18 -21.28 -2.36
C THR A 14 58.78 -19.84 -2.70
N LEU A 15 59.75 -18.96 -2.99
CA LEU A 15 59.47 -17.58 -3.41
C LEU A 15 58.72 -17.54 -4.74
N VAL A 16 59.11 -18.36 -5.73
CA VAL A 16 58.42 -18.45 -7.02
C VAL A 16 56.98 -18.94 -6.85
N GLN A 17 56.76 -19.95 -6.01
CA GLN A 17 55.41 -20.43 -5.71
C GLN A 17 54.57 -19.38 -4.98
N SER A 18 55.16 -18.65 -4.03
CA SER A 18 54.48 -17.59 -3.29
C SER A 18 54.08 -16.42 -4.21
N ILE A 19 54.97 -15.97 -5.08
CA ILE A 19 54.68 -14.92 -6.08
C ILE A 19 53.54 -15.36 -7.02
N LYS A 20 53.54 -16.63 -7.46
CA LYS A 20 52.46 -17.19 -8.29
C LYS A 20 51.12 -17.18 -7.56
N LYS A 21 51.08 -17.63 -6.30
CA LYS A 21 49.87 -17.61 -5.45
C LYS A 21 49.37 -16.18 -5.22
N THR A 22 50.26 -15.24 -4.93
CA THR A 22 49.92 -13.82 -4.75
C THR A 22 49.34 -13.21 -6.03
N LYS A 23 49.91 -13.53 -7.20
CA LYS A 23 49.37 -13.07 -8.49
C LYS A 23 47.97 -13.63 -8.77
N GLN A 24 47.73 -14.91 -8.46
CA GLN A 24 46.41 -15.53 -8.59
C GLN A 24 45.39 -14.90 -7.64
N MET A 25 45.79 -14.65 -6.38
CA MET A 25 44.94 -13.98 -5.40
C MET A 25 44.60 -12.54 -5.82
N LEU A 26 45.57 -11.80 -6.38
CA LEU A 26 45.35 -10.44 -6.88
C LEU A 26 44.32 -10.43 -8.03
N MET A 27 44.43 -11.36 -8.99
CA MET A 27 43.43 -11.50 -10.06
C MET A 27 42.04 -11.82 -9.52
N TYR A 28 41.95 -12.73 -8.54
CA TYR A 28 40.68 -13.09 -7.90
C TYR A 28 40.04 -11.89 -7.18
N VAL A 29 40.82 -11.14 -6.41
CA VAL A 29 40.37 -9.92 -5.73
C VAL A 29 39.87 -8.88 -6.73
N GLN A 30 40.57 -8.70 -7.85
CA GLN A 30 40.19 -7.72 -8.86
C GLN A 30 38.85 -8.07 -9.53
N VAL A 31 38.63 -9.34 -9.89
CA VAL A 31 37.35 -9.81 -10.44
C VAL A 31 36.21 -9.63 -9.42
N ASN A 32 36.45 -10.01 -8.16
CA ASN A 32 35.46 -9.85 -7.11
C ASN A 32 35.12 -8.38 -6.83
N THR A 33 36.11 -7.50 -6.82
CA THR A 33 35.91 -6.05 -6.60
C THR A 33 35.01 -5.46 -7.68
N LEU A 34 35.22 -5.83 -8.95
CA LEU A 34 34.36 -5.38 -10.05
C LEU A 34 32.94 -5.92 -9.93
N SER A 35 32.77 -7.17 -9.51
CA SER A 35 31.45 -7.77 -9.27
C SER A 35 30.70 -7.06 -8.14
N VAL A 36 31.37 -6.81 -7.02
CA VAL A 36 30.83 -6.08 -5.87
C VAL A 36 30.45 -4.66 -6.26
N GLN A 37 31.31 -3.92 -6.98
CA GLN A 37 30.99 -2.58 -7.46
C GLN A 37 29.73 -2.53 -8.33
N LYS A 38 29.59 -3.49 -9.26
CA LYS A 38 28.37 -3.62 -10.09
C LYS A 38 27.13 -3.89 -9.24
N MET A 39 27.22 -4.81 -8.27
CA MET A 39 26.12 -5.14 -7.37
C MET A 39 25.73 -3.93 -6.51
N THR A 40 26.69 -3.26 -5.89
CA THR A 40 26.46 -2.07 -5.06
C THR A 40 25.78 -0.96 -5.86
N SER A 41 26.23 -0.71 -7.09
CA SER A 41 25.58 0.28 -7.99
C SER A 41 24.11 -0.05 -8.25
N ARG A 42 23.79 -1.34 -8.50
CA ARG A 42 22.40 -1.78 -8.69
C ARG A 42 21.56 -1.60 -7.43
N VAL A 43 22.09 -1.99 -6.27
CA VAL A 43 21.38 -1.88 -4.98
C VAL A 43 21.10 -0.42 -4.63
N VAL A 44 22.05 0.49 -4.86
CA VAL A 44 21.84 1.93 -4.59
C VAL A 44 20.72 2.50 -5.46
N LYS A 45 20.72 2.20 -6.77
CA LYS A 45 19.65 2.65 -7.68
C LYS A 45 18.29 2.11 -7.27
N GLU A 46 18.22 0.83 -6.89
CA GLU A 46 16.96 0.21 -6.48
C GLU A 46 16.47 0.75 -5.14
N ARG A 47 17.37 0.98 -4.18
CA ARG A 47 17.03 1.63 -2.90
C ARG A 47 16.43 3.01 -3.10
N GLN A 48 16.99 3.83 -3.99
CA GLN A 48 16.45 5.15 -4.29
C GLN A 48 15.02 5.06 -4.84
N ARG A 49 14.77 4.17 -5.79
CA ARG A 49 13.42 3.94 -6.35
C ARG A 49 12.44 3.50 -5.28
N LEU A 50 12.82 2.50 -4.48
CA LEU A 50 11.99 1.98 -3.40
C LEU A 50 11.70 3.04 -2.34
N GLN A 51 12.67 3.90 -2.03
CA GLN A 51 12.49 4.99 -1.09
C GLN A 51 11.43 5.99 -1.58
N THR A 52 11.51 6.43 -2.84
CA THR A 52 10.50 7.34 -3.41
C THR A 52 9.10 6.72 -3.42
N VAL A 53 9.00 5.43 -3.77
CA VAL A 53 7.72 4.70 -3.72
C VAL A 53 7.21 4.62 -2.29
N ALA A 54 8.06 4.27 -1.33
CA ALA A 54 7.69 4.16 0.07
C ALA A 54 7.21 5.50 0.66
N GLU A 55 7.86 6.61 0.31
CA GLU A 55 7.46 7.95 0.72
C GLU A 55 6.09 8.33 0.12
N SER A 56 5.87 8.07 -1.17
CA SER A 56 4.58 8.29 -1.83
C SER A 56 3.46 7.46 -1.18
N THR A 57 3.67 6.16 -0.98
CA THR A 57 2.68 5.27 -0.33
C THR A 57 2.40 5.69 1.10
N ARG A 58 3.42 6.11 1.87
CA ARG A 58 3.22 6.63 3.24
C ARG A 58 2.39 7.91 3.23
N GLN A 59 2.62 8.81 2.28
CA GLN A 59 1.84 10.03 2.17
C GLN A 59 0.38 9.74 1.82
N GLN A 60 0.14 8.85 0.86
CA GLN A 60 -1.22 8.40 0.51
C GLN A 60 -1.92 7.74 1.70
N GLN A 61 -1.22 6.84 2.40
CA GLN A 61 -1.74 6.19 3.61
C GLN A 61 -2.12 7.21 4.69
N LYS A 62 -1.28 8.24 4.89
CA LYS A 62 -1.53 9.30 5.86
C LYS A 62 -2.79 10.11 5.51
N ASN A 63 -2.96 10.46 4.23
CA ASN A 63 -4.13 11.21 3.76
C ASN A 63 -5.41 10.40 3.98
N CYS A 64 -5.47 9.15 3.52
CA CYS A 64 -6.64 8.30 3.71
C CYS A 64 -6.96 8.03 5.18
N ARG A 65 -5.93 7.86 6.03
CA ARG A 65 -6.14 7.68 7.47
C ARG A 65 -6.71 8.93 8.14
N LYS A 66 -6.29 10.12 7.72
CA LYS A 66 -6.81 11.38 8.24
C LYS A 66 -8.32 11.47 7.96
N ASP A 67 -8.71 11.29 6.70
CA ASP A 67 -10.12 11.36 6.31
C ASP A 67 -10.95 10.30 7.02
N LEU A 68 -10.41 9.08 7.19
CA LEU A 68 -11.08 8.01 7.90
C LEU A 68 -11.31 8.34 9.38
N VAL A 69 -10.32 8.92 10.06
CA VAL A 69 -10.43 9.33 11.47
C VAL A 69 -11.51 10.37 11.66
N ASP A 70 -11.68 11.29 10.70
CA ASP A 70 -12.70 12.33 10.75
C ASP A 70 -14.11 11.78 10.43
N ILE A 71 -14.22 10.82 9.51
CA ILE A 71 -15.52 10.24 9.07
C ILE A 71 -16.07 9.23 10.09
N LEU A 72 -15.24 8.41 10.73
CA LEU A 72 -15.67 7.39 11.70
C LEU A 72 -16.55 7.92 12.85
N PRO A 73 -16.24 9.03 13.54
CA PRO A 73 -17.09 9.56 14.60
C PRO A 73 -18.41 10.10 14.03
N LEU A 74 -18.39 10.72 12.85
CA LEU A 74 -19.60 11.20 12.18
C LEU A 74 -20.53 10.03 11.85
N LEU A 75 -19.99 8.95 11.26
CA LEU A 75 -20.74 7.75 10.95
C LEU A 75 -21.40 7.13 12.19
N LYS A 76 -20.65 7.05 13.30
CA LYS A 76 -21.18 6.54 14.59
C LYS A 76 -22.28 7.44 15.14
N SER A 77 -22.13 8.76 15.03
CA SER A 77 -23.16 9.72 15.44
C SER A 77 -24.44 9.54 14.63
N THR A 78 -24.31 9.42 13.29
CA THR A 78 -25.45 9.18 12.41
C THR A 78 -26.15 7.86 12.72
N HIS A 79 -25.41 6.77 12.98
CA HIS A 79 -26.01 5.49 13.37
C HIS A 79 -26.80 5.61 14.68
N LYS A 80 -26.23 6.28 15.69
CA LYS A 80 -26.92 6.54 16.96
C LYS A 80 -28.19 7.36 16.77
N ALA A 81 -28.19 8.34 15.87
CA ALA A 81 -29.37 9.13 15.57
C ALA A 81 -30.48 8.27 14.93
N LEU A 82 -30.12 7.38 14.01
CA LEU A 82 -31.06 6.43 13.40
C LEU A 82 -31.65 5.45 14.43
N ASP A 83 -30.85 5.00 15.40
CA ASP A 83 -31.29 4.11 16.48
C ASP A 83 -32.35 4.75 17.42
N THR A 84 -32.56 6.07 17.35
CA THR A 84 -33.60 6.75 18.14
C THR A 84 -35.00 6.65 17.53
N LEU A 85 -35.12 6.24 16.26
CA LEU A 85 -36.39 6.13 15.55
C LEU A 85 -37.22 4.97 16.12
N ARG A 86 -38.46 5.25 16.51
CA ARG A 86 -39.40 4.25 17.04
C ARG A 86 -40.35 3.77 15.94
N ALA A 87 -40.96 2.61 16.16
CA ALA A 87 -41.95 2.06 15.22
C ALA A 87 -43.16 2.99 15.02
N ALA A 88 -43.49 3.81 16.02
CA ALA A 88 -44.53 4.83 15.93
C ALA A 88 -44.20 5.90 14.86
N ASP A 89 -42.96 6.37 14.82
CA ASP A 89 -42.50 7.40 13.87
C ASP A 89 -42.58 6.89 12.42
N ILE A 90 -42.22 5.62 12.21
CA ILE A 90 -42.34 4.94 10.91
C ILE A 90 -43.82 4.80 10.50
N THR A 91 -44.69 4.48 11.45
CA THR A 91 -46.13 4.34 11.18
C THR A 91 -46.74 5.67 10.73
N VAL A 92 -46.32 6.79 11.32
CA VAL A 92 -46.75 8.13 10.88
C VAL A 92 -46.39 8.33 9.41
N LEU A 93 -45.12 8.12 9.04
CA LEU A 93 -44.66 8.26 7.64
C LEU A 93 -45.43 7.36 6.67
N ARG A 94 -45.77 6.14 7.08
CA ARG A 94 -46.55 5.20 6.26
C ARG A 94 -48.00 5.64 6.04
N THR A 95 -48.60 6.31 7.01
CA THR A 95 -50.02 6.74 6.95
C THR A 95 -50.21 8.11 6.30
N MET A 96 -49.13 8.85 6.02
CA MET A 96 -49.18 10.13 5.33
C MET A 96 -49.66 9.96 3.89
N LYS A 97 -50.81 10.54 3.56
CA LYS A 97 -51.32 10.58 2.17
C LYS A 97 -50.50 11.49 1.26
N PHE A 98 -49.96 12.57 1.83
CA PHE A 98 -49.19 13.60 1.12
C PHE A 98 -47.96 14.00 1.94
N PRO A 99 -46.86 13.22 1.90
CA PRO A 99 -45.64 13.59 2.59
C PRO A 99 -45.05 14.88 1.98
N PRO A 100 -44.54 15.82 2.81
CA PRO A 100 -43.80 16.99 2.36
C PRO A 100 -42.65 16.63 1.40
N GLU A 101 -42.29 17.57 0.52
CA GLU A 101 -41.25 17.38 -0.51
C GLU A 101 -39.91 16.90 0.08
N THR A 102 -39.49 17.48 1.21
CA THR A 102 -38.26 17.07 1.90
C THR A 102 -38.28 15.60 2.32
N ILE A 103 -39.45 15.08 2.74
CA ILE A 103 -39.59 13.68 3.15
C ILE A 103 -39.57 12.77 1.92
N LYS A 104 -40.18 13.18 0.80
CA LYS A 104 -40.12 12.43 -0.47
C LYS A 104 -38.68 12.29 -0.97
N LEU A 105 -37.94 13.39 -1.02
CA LEU A 105 -36.56 13.40 -1.50
C LEU A 105 -35.64 12.51 -0.64
N VAL A 106 -35.79 12.55 0.69
CA VAL A 106 -35.02 11.70 1.60
C VAL A 106 -35.36 10.23 1.39
N MET A 107 -36.64 9.88 1.20
CA MET A 107 -37.03 8.49 0.94
C MET A 107 -36.60 7.99 -0.44
N GLU A 108 -36.59 8.83 -1.46
CA GLU A 108 -35.99 8.52 -2.77
C GLU A 108 -34.51 8.18 -2.63
N ALA A 109 -33.74 9.01 -1.90
CA ALA A 109 -32.34 8.75 -1.65
C ALA A 109 -32.11 7.42 -0.91
N VAL A 110 -32.96 7.09 0.07
CA VAL A 110 -32.90 5.80 0.77
C VAL A 110 -33.22 4.63 -0.15
N CYS A 111 -34.23 4.74 -1.02
CA CYS A 111 -34.56 3.71 -1.99
C CYS A 111 -33.39 3.45 -2.95
N VAL A 112 -32.69 4.50 -3.41
CA VAL A 112 -31.47 4.36 -4.23
C VAL A 112 -30.35 3.68 -3.43
N LEU A 113 -30.08 4.09 -2.18
CA LEU A 113 -29.06 3.48 -1.32
C LEU A 113 -29.34 2.01 -0.93
N ARG A 114 -30.58 1.56 -1.12
CA ARG A 114 -31.04 0.20 -0.82
C ARG A 114 -31.34 -0.62 -2.06
N ASP A 115 -31.06 -0.07 -3.25
CA ASP A 115 -31.35 -0.69 -4.55
C ASP A 115 -32.83 -1.14 -4.67
N VAL A 116 -33.74 -0.38 -4.06
CA VAL A 116 -35.18 -0.64 -4.14
C VAL A 116 -35.73 0.07 -5.36
N THR A 117 -36.21 -0.71 -6.33
CA THR A 117 -36.84 -0.16 -7.53
C THR A 117 -38.21 0.43 -7.20
N PRO A 118 -38.56 1.59 -7.77
CA PRO A 118 -39.85 2.19 -7.52
C PRO A 118 -40.96 1.32 -8.13
N LEU A 119 -42.00 1.08 -7.35
CA LEU A 119 -43.24 0.52 -7.87
C LEU A 119 -43.92 1.62 -8.70
N LYS A 120 -44.04 1.39 -10.01
CA LYS A 120 -44.77 2.30 -10.91
C LYS A 120 -46.25 2.26 -10.57
N VAL A 121 -46.70 3.20 -9.77
CA VAL A 121 -48.10 3.37 -9.38
C VAL A 121 -48.52 4.75 -9.86
N ARG A 122 -49.64 4.84 -10.59
CA ARG A 122 -50.16 6.12 -11.06
C ARG A 122 -50.37 7.05 -9.88
N ASP A 123 -49.76 8.23 -9.95
CA ASP A 123 -49.95 9.27 -8.95
C ASP A 123 -51.43 9.67 -8.93
N ARG A 124 -52.06 9.59 -7.76
CA ARG A 124 -53.50 9.88 -7.59
C ARG A 124 -53.81 11.37 -7.79
N MET A 125 -52.82 12.26 -7.77
CA MET A 125 -53.00 13.70 -7.94
C MET A 125 -52.71 14.20 -9.36
N THR A 126 -51.67 13.69 -10.02
CA THR A 126 -51.24 14.18 -11.35
C THR A 126 -51.56 13.21 -12.49
N GLY A 127 -51.93 11.96 -12.19
CA GLY A 127 -52.25 10.95 -13.21
C GLY A 127 -51.05 10.44 -14.00
N GLU A 128 -49.85 10.93 -13.70
CA GLU A 128 -48.60 10.47 -14.30
C GLU A 128 -48.09 9.18 -13.61
N VAL A 129 -47.34 8.38 -14.36
CA VAL A 129 -46.92 7.00 -14.02
C VAL A 129 -45.47 6.94 -13.59
#